data_AF-A0A976GQ65-F1
#
_entry.id   AF-A0A976GQ65-F1
#
_cell.length_a   1.000
_cell.length_b   1.000
_cell.length_c   1.000
_cell.angle_alpha   90.00
_cell.angle_beta   90.00
_cell.angle_gamma   90.00
#
_symmetry.space_group_name_H-M   'P 1'
#
loop_
_entity.id
_entity.type
_entity.pdbx_description
1 polymer ?
#
loop_
_entity_poly.entity_id
_entity_poly.type
_entity_poly.pdbx_seq_one_letter_code
_entity_poly.pdbx_strand_id
1 'polypeptide(L)'
;MTLTSSPHDSDTHASSFRDLSASAREQGEFLESLVKNLGYVPHKDGLISLESFIERMAVTINTTIAHIVRISEHTMPLAYAMEDALAQLHGIEQFADRVNSINKETRMLALNATIEAARAGEAGHGFAVVAKEVKEVSLEVDAIAHDVQRKVQFIRETLSQGTEKLAIVAGMDMTSAIETRLKLDELVQMMVVQKNDLSTQMHDIAQVIQHIASEIANYTHVIARS
;
A
#
# COMPACT_ATOMS: atom_id res chain seq x y z
N MET A 1 75.47 7.58 36.05
CA MET A 1 74.20 8.23 36.43
C MET A 1 73.12 7.16 36.43
N THR A 2 72.95 6.49 37.56
CA THR A 2 71.86 5.55 37.82
C THR A 2 70.65 6.36 38.29
N LEU A 3 69.65 6.52 37.41
CA LEU A 3 68.34 7.02 37.80
C LEU A 3 67.70 5.97 38.71
N THR A 4 67.76 6.18 40.01
CA THR A 4 66.94 5.45 40.98
C THR A 4 65.51 5.95 40.79
N SER A 5 64.65 5.15 40.14
CA SER A 5 63.20 5.35 40.20
C SER A 5 62.76 5.30 41.66
N SER A 6 62.05 6.31 42.13
CA SER A 6 61.54 6.36 43.50
C SER A 6 60.44 5.30 43.67
N PRO A 7 60.26 4.67 44.85
CA PRO A 7 59.16 3.72 45.10
C PRO A 7 57.78 4.26 44.69
N HIS A 8 57.60 5.58 44.79
CA HIS A 8 56.38 6.28 44.41
C HIS A 8 56.05 6.18 42.90
N ASP A 9 57.06 6.10 42.03
CA ASP A 9 56.87 5.97 40.57
C ASP A 9 56.47 4.54 40.18
N SER A 10 57.00 3.53 40.88
CA SER A 10 56.65 2.12 40.65
C SER A 10 55.20 1.81 41.03
N ASP A 11 54.75 2.33 42.17
CA ASP A 11 53.36 2.21 42.61
C ASP A 11 52.39 2.95 41.67
N THR A 12 52.79 4.11 41.16
CA THR A 12 52.00 4.89 40.19
C THR A 12 51.85 4.14 38.87
N HIS A 13 52.95 3.61 38.31
CA HIS A 13 52.90 2.79 37.09
C HIS A 13 52.08 1.51 37.27
N ALA A 14 52.25 0.80 38.40
CA ALA A 14 51.47 -0.39 38.69
C ALA A 14 49.96 -0.10 38.82
N SER A 15 49.57 1.09 39.31
CA SER A 15 48.17 1.51 39.33
C SER A 15 47.62 1.79 37.93
N SER A 16 48.35 2.52 37.08
CA SER A 16 47.92 2.83 35.71
C SER A 16 47.78 1.58 34.85
N PHE A 17 48.66 0.58 35.01
CA PHE A 17 48.52 -0.70 34.32
C PHE A 17 47.32 -1.52 34.82
N ARG A 18 47.01 -1.48 36.13
CA ARG A 18 45.79 -2.11 36.67
C ARG A 18 44.53 -1.46 36.08
N ASP A 19 44.49 -0.14 36.00
CA ASP A 19 43.36 0.60 35.42
C ASP A 19 43.22 0.30 33.92
N LEU A 20 44.33 0.21 33.18
CA LEU A 20 44.31 -0.13 31.75
C LEU A 20 43.86 -1.58 31.51
N SER A 21 44.27 -2.52 32.36
CA SER A 21 43.78 -3.92 32.31
C SER A 21 42.28 -4.02 32.61
N ALA A 22 41.79 -3.26 33.58
CA ALA A 22 40.37 -3.16 33.89
C ALA A 22 39.58 -2.57 32.71
N SER A 23 40.08 -1.48 32.10
CA SER A 23 39.45 -0.87 30.93
C SER A 23 39.45 -1.78 29.70
N ALA A 24 40.54 -2.51 29.44
CA ALA A 24 40.59 -3.49 28.36
C ALA A 24 39.54 -4.60 28.57
N ARG A 25 39.37 -5.08 29.81
CA ARG A 25 38.34 -6.07 30.14
C ARG A 25 36.92 -5.53 29.91
N GLU A 26 36.65 -4.32 30.36
CA GLU A 26 35.35 -3.65 30.15
C GLU A 26 35.04 -3.47 28.65
N GLN A 27 36.03 -3.07 27.85
CA GLN A 27 35.87 -2.96 26.40
C GLN A 27 35.59 -4.32 25.74
N GLY A 28 36.21 -5.40 26.23
CA GLY A 28 35.93 -6.77 25.77
C GLY A 28 34.49 -7.19 26.05
N GLU A 29 33.99 -6.92 27.26
CA GLU A 29 32.60 -7.20 27.65
C GLU A 29 31.61 -6.35 26.82
N PHE A 30 31.94 -5.09 26.54
CA PHE A 30 31.15 -4.23 25.67
C PHE A 30 31.07 -4.75 24.23
N LEU A 31 32.19 -5.17 23.63
CA LEU A 31 32.21 -5.76 22.29
C LEU A 31 31.38 -7.04 22.21
N GLU A 32 31.44 -7.89 23.23
CA GLU A 32 30.60 -9.10 23.28
C GLU A 32 29.10 -8.75 23.27
N SER A 33 28.72 -7.67 23.97
CA SER A 33 27.34 -7.16 23.94
C SER A 33 26.95 -6.61 22.57
N LEU A 34 27.86 -5.93 21.88
CA LEU A 34 27.61 -5.41 20.52
C LEU A 34 27.45 -6.54 19.51
N VAL A 35 28.28 -7.59 19.56
CA VAL A 35 28.14 -8.79 18.72
C VAL A 35 26.79 -9.46 18.94
N LYS A 36 26.36 -9.59 20.21
CA LYS A 36 25.05 -10.14 20.54
C LYS A 36 23.92 -9.30 19.95
N ASN A 37 24.03 -7.97 19.98
CA ASN A 37 23.01 -7.06 19.46
C ASN A 37 23.02 -6.95 17.93
N LEU A 38 24.15 -7.22 17.27
CA LEU A 38 24.29 -7.13 15.81
C LEU A 38 23.32 -8.06 15.05
N GLY A 39 22.92 -9.17 15.68
CA GLY A 39 21.97 -10.12 15.15
C GLY A 39 20.51 -9.73 15.34
N TYR A 40 20.19 -8.60 15.96
CA TYR A 40 18.82 -8.23 16.33
C TYR A 40 18.43 -6.82 15.85
N VAL A 41 17.18 -6.70 15.45
CA VAL A 41 16.54 -5.45 15.04
C VAL A 41 15.47 -5.09 16.08
N PRO A 42 15.46 -3.83 16.60
CA PRO A 42 14.39 -3.36 17.45
C PRO A 42 13.04 -3.38 16.73
N HIS A 43 12.05 -4.01 17.34
CA HIS A 43 10.67 -4.05 16.88
C HIS A 43 9.72 -3.64 18.01
N LYS A 44 8.48 -3.29 17.65
CA LYS A 44 7.43 -2.92 18.61
C LYS A 44 7.18 -3.97 19.71
N ASP A 45 7.42 -5.25 19.40
CA ASP A 45 7.19 -6.39 20.28
C ASP A 45 8.50 -6.88 20.96
N GLY A 46 9.58 -6.08 20.88
CA GLY A 46 10.91 -6.43 21.41
C GLY A 46 11.96 -6.60 20.32
N LEU A 47 13.02 -7.33 20.62
CA LEU A 47 14.10 -7.63 19.65
C LEU A 47 13.71 -8.83 18.78
N ILE A 48 13.81 -8.66 17.46
CA ILE A 48 13.67 -9.75 16.50
C ILE A 48 15.04 -10.03 15.86
N SER A 49 15.34 -11.29 15.52
CA SER A 49 16.59 -11.56 14.81
C SER A 49 16.57 -10.95 13.41
N LEU A 50 17.73 -10.55 12.91
CA LEU A 50 17.90 -10.05 11.54
C LEU A 50 17.43 -11.09 10.52
N GLU A 51 17.68 -12.38 10.78
CA GLU A 51 17.22 -13.48 9.94
C GLU A 51 15.69 -13.54 9.87
N SER A 52 14.99 -13.42 11.02
CA SER A 52 13.51 -13.38 11.04
C SER A 52 12.97 -12.11 10.39
N PHE A 53 13.65 -10.98 10.55
CA PHE A 53 13.29 -9.73 9.89
C PHE A 53 13.37 -9.86 8.37
N ILE A 54 14.46 -10.43 7.85
CA ILE A 54 14.65 -10.69 6.41
C ILE A 54 13.59 -11.65 5.87
N GLU A 55 13.29 -12.74 6.57
CA GLU A 55 12.22 -13.67 6.16
C GLU A 55 10.85 -12.98 6.07
N ARG A 56 10.50 -12.17 7.08
CA ARG A 56 9.25 -11.39 7.08
C ARG A 56 9.21 -10.37 5.95
N MET A 57 10.33 -9.70 5.66
CA MET A 57 10.43 -8.80 4.52
C MET A 57 10.19 -9.52 3.21
N ALA A 58 10.85 -10.66 2.97
CA ALA A 58 10.71 -11.45 1.75
C ALA A 58 9.25 -11.92 1.55
N VAL A 59 8.61 -12.42 2.61
CA VAL A 59 7.18 -12.80 2.57
C VAL A 59 6.30 -11.58 2.26
N THR A 60 6.54 -10.44 2.91
CA THR A 60 5.76 -9.21 2.69
C THR A 60 5.89 -8.69 1.26
N ILE A 61 7.09 -8.73 0.69
CA ILE A 61 7.33 -8.32 -0.70
C ILE A 61 6.61 -9.27 -1.66
N ASN A 62 6.78 -10.59 -1.49
CA ASN A 62 6.14 -11.58 -2.37
C ASN A 62 4.61 -11.49 -2.33
N THR A 63 4.03 -11.31 -1.14
CA THR A 63 2.58 -11.12 -0.98
C THR A 63 2.11 -9.81 -1.62
N THR A 64 2.89 -8.73 -1.49
CA THR A 64 2.57 -7.44 -2.13
C THR A 64 2.59 -7.55 -3.64
N ILE A 65 3.60 -8.18 -4.24
CA ILE A 65 3.65 -8.41 -5.70
C ILE A 65 2.46 -9.25 -6.16
N ALA A 66 2.12 -10.32 -5.42
CA ALA A 66 0.96 -11.14 -5.74
C ALA A 66 -0.35 -10.34 -5.67
N HIS A 67 -0.49 -9.40 -4.74
CA HIS A 67 -1.66 -8.52 -4.68
C HIS A 67 -1.73 -7.59 -5.91
N ILE A 68 -0.61 -7.01 -6.34
CA ILE A 68 -0.59 -6.14 -7.52
C ILE A 68 -0.97 -6.94 -8.78
N VAL A 69 -0.46 -8.16 -8.93
CA VAL A 69 -0.82 -9.05 -10.05
C VAL A 69 -2.32 -9.36 -10.04
N ARG A 70 -2.88 -9.74 -8.88
CA ARG A 70 -4.33 -10.01 -8.76
C ARG A 70 -5.19 -8.78 -9.07
N ILE A 71 -4.76 -7.59 -8.65
CA ILE A 71 -5.47 -6.34 -9.00
C ILE A 71 -5.50 -6.18 -10.52
N SER A 72 -4.36 -6.36 -11.20
CA SER A 72 -4.28 -6.28 -12.66
C SER A 72 -5.19 -7.33 -13.33
N GLU A 73 -5.15 -8.59 -12.88
CA GLU A 73 -5.98 -9.68 -13.37
C GLU A 73 -7.49 -9.40 -13.25
N HIS A 74 -7.92 -8.73 -12.18
CA HIS A 74 -9.33 -8.36 -11.98
C HIS A 74 -9.72 -7.04 -12.65
N THR A 75 -8.76 -6.19 -13.02
CA THR A 75 -9.03 -4.89 -13.64
C THR A 75 -9.55 -5.05 -15.06
N MET A 76 -9.00 -5.97 -15.85
CA MET A 76 -9.41 -6.16 -17.25
C MET A 76 -10.86 -6.67 -17.39
N PRO A 77 -11.28 -7.73 -16.67
CA PRO A 77 -12.68 -8.17 -16.70
C PRO A 77 -13.66 -7.09 -16.21
N LEU A 78 -13.25 -6.28 -15.23
CA LEU A 78 -14.08 -5.19 -14.73
C LEU A 78 -14.24 -4.09 -15.79
N ALA A 79 -13.19 -3.76 -16.54
CA ALA A 79 -13.27 -2.82 -17.66
C ALA A 79 -14.28 -3.31 -18.73
N TYR A 80 -14.21 -4.59 -19.10
CA TYR A 80 -15.20 -5.18 -20.02
C TYR A 80 -16.62 -5.15 -19.49
N ALA A 81 -16.84 -5.45 -18.21
CA ALA A 81 -18.17 -5.37 -17.60
C ALA A 81 -18.74 -3.94 -17.61
N MET A 82 -17.88 -2.93 -17.48
CA MET A 82 -18.28 -1.52 -17.57
C MET A 82 -18.61 -1.09 -19.00
N GLU A 83 -17.86 -1.58 -20.00
CA GLU A 83 -18.19 -1.37 -21.41
C GLU A 83 -19.52 -2.03 -21.79
N ASP A 84 -19.79 -3.25 -21.31
CA ASP A 84 -21.08 -3.91 -21.51
C ASP A 84 -22.23 -3.14 -20.86
N ALA A 85 -22.04 -2.64 -19.63
CA ALA A 85 -23.03 -1.81 -18.96
C ALA A 85 -23.33 -0.51 -19.73
N LEU A 86 -22.30 0.14 -20.31
CA LEU A 86 -22.48 1.30 -21.19
C LEU A 86 -23.30 0.96 -22.43
N ALA A 87 -23.07 -0.21 -23.04
CA ALA A 87 -23.86 -0.68 -24.18
C ALA A 87 -25.33 -0.95 -23.80
N GLN A 88 -25.58 -1.53 -22.63
CA GLN A 88 -26.94 -1.77 -22.14
C GLN A 88 -27.70 -0.46 -21.86
N LEU A 89 -27.03 0.57 -21.32
CA LEU A 89 -27.64 1.89 -21.13
C LEU A 89 -28.13 2.49 -22.43
N HIS A 90 -27.40 2.33 -23.53
CA HIS A 90 -27.84 2.80 -24.83
C HIS A 90 -29.17 2.16 -25.27
N GLY A 91 -29.38 0.87 -24.96
CA GLY A 91 -30.66 0.20 -25.19
C GLY A 91 -31.80 0.81 -24.35
N ILE A 92 -31.51 1.22 -23.11
CA ILE A 92 -32.49 1.88 -22.22
C ILE A 92 -32.85 3.29 -22.75
N GLU A 93 -31.88 4.04 -23.27
CA GLU A 93 -32.13 5.34 -23.93
C GLU A 93 -33.11 5.18 -25.09
N GLN A 94 -32.85 4.21 -25.98
CA GLN A 94 -33.74 3.91 -27.12
C GLN A 94 -35.15 3.51 -26.67
N PHE A 95 -35.27 2.76 -25.56
CA PHE A 95 -36.58 2.42 -24.99
C PHE A 95 -37.30 3.65 -24.45
N ALA A 96 -36.61 4.53 -23.72
CA ALA A 96 -37.20 5.77 -23.21
C ALA A 96 -37.68 6.69 -24.35
N ASP A 97 -36.91 6.78 -25.45
CA ASP A 97 -37.28 7.56 -26.64
C ASP A 97 -38.52 6.99 -27.34
N ARG A 98 -38.63 5.65 -27.43
CA ARG A 98 -39.81 4.98 -27.97
C ARG A 98 -41.04 5.21 -27.09
N VAL A 99 -40.91 5.13 -25.77
CA VAL A 99 -42.00 5.45 -24.83
C VAL A 99 -42.46 6.89 -25.00
N ASN A 100 -41.54 7.85 -25.09
CA ASN A 100 -41.86 9.25 -25.34
C ASN A 100 -42.61 9.44 -26.68
N SER A 101 -42.18 8.74 -27.73
CA SER A 101 -42.84 8.77 -29.04
C SER A 101 -44.29 8.24 -28.99
N ILE A 102 -44.50 7.08 -28.38
CA ILE A 102 -45.84 6.49 -28.18
C ILE A 102 -46.72 7.41 -27.34
N ASN A 103 -46.13 8.02 -26.31
CA ASN A 103 -46.82 8.93 -25.41
C ASN A 103 -47.28 10.22 -26.13
N LYS A 104 -46.47 10.76 -27.04
CA LYS A 104 -46.85 11.90 -27.89
C LYS A 104 -48.03 11.55 -28.80
N GLU A 105 -48.03 10.37 -29.43
CA GLU A 105 -49.16 9.90 -30.24
C GLU A 105 -50.43 9.74 -29.39
N THR A 106 -50.31 9.14 -28.20
CA THR A 106 -51.41 8.95 -27.24
C THR A 106 -51.99 10.29 -26.80
N ARG A 107 -51.13 11.27 -26.51
CA ARG A 107 -51.54 12.63 -26.15
C ARG A 107 -52.26 13.34 -27.29
N MET A 108 -51.84 13.12 -28.53
CA MET A 108 -52.51 13.64 -29.72
C MET A 108 -53.88 12.98 -29.94
N LEU A 109 -54.00 11.67 -29.72
CA LEU A 109 -55.27 10.95 -29.77
C LEU A 109 -56.25 11.47 -28.70
N ALA A 110 -55.77 11.67 -27.47
CA ALA A 110 -56.56 12.24 -26.39
C ALA A 110 -57.04 13.67 -26.70
N LEU A 111 -56.19 14.48 -27.35
CA LEU A 111 -56.58 15.81 -27.81
C LEU A 111 -57.69 15.74 -28.87
N ASN A 112 -57.54 14.88 -29.87
CA ASN A 112 -58.56 14.68 -30.91
C ASN A 112 -59.89 14.19 -30.30
N ALA A 113 -59.84 13.26 -29.34
CA ALA A 113 -61.01 12.79 -28.62
C ALA A 113 -61.67 13.91 -27.80
N THR A 114 -60.88 14.80 -27.19
CA THR A 114 -61.40 15.98 -26.47
C THR A 114 -62.15 16.92 -27.42
N ILE A 115 -61.62 17.16 -28.62
CA ILE A 115 -62.24 18.02 -29.65
C ILE A 115 -63.57 17.40 -30.12
N GLU A 116 -63.59 16.10 -30.42
CA GLU A 116 -64.79 15.43 -30.92
C GLU A 116 -65.87 15.32 -29.82
N ALA A 117 -65.46 15.09 -28.57
CA ALA A 117 -66.36 15.13 -27.42
C ALA A 117 -67.01 16.51 -27.22
N ALA A 118 -66.25 17.60 -27.40
CA ALA A 118 -66.79 18.96 -27.38
C ALA A 118 -67.76 19.21 -28.54
N ARG A 119 -67.49 18.65 -29.73
CA ARG A 119 -68.36 18.76 -30.91
C ARG A 119 -69.69 18.04 -30.74
N ALA A 120 -69.70 16.91 -30.02
CA ALA A 120 -70.91 16.14 -29.71
C ALA A 120 -71.80 16.77 -28.63
N GLY A 121 -71.38 17.88 -27.99
CA GLY A 121 -72.15 18.58 -26.97
C GLY A 121 -72.40 17.69 -25.74
N GLU A 122 -73.65 17.65 -25.25
CA GLU A 122 -73.99 16.84 -24.06
C GLU A 122 -73.76 15.34 -24.26
N ALA A 123 -73.93 14.82 -25.48
CA ALA A 123 -73.72 13.40 -25.78
C ALA A 123 -72.23 12.99 -25.66
N GLY A 124 -71.30 13.94 -25.72
CA GLY A 124 -69.86 13.72 -25.62
C GLY A 124 -69.29 13.82 -24.21
N HIS A 125 -70.09 14.16 -23.19
CA HIS A 125 -69.56 14.54 -21.88
C HIS A 125 -68.73 13.43 -21.21
N GLY A 126 -69.17 12.16 -21.27
CA GLY A 126 -68.40 11.03 -20.74
C GLY A 126 -67.08 10.79 -21.48
N PHE A 127 -67.06 10.99 -22.80
CA PHE A 127 -65.84 10.90 -23.61
C PHE A 127 -64.85 12.03 -23.30
N ALA A 128 -65.34 13.24 -22.99
CA ALA A 128 -64.49 14.35 -22.60
C ALA A 128 -63.74 14.08 -21.29
N VAL A 129 -64.39 13.43 -20.31
CA VAL A 129 -63.75 13.04 -19.04
C VAL A 129 -62.64 12.02 -19.28
N VAL A 130 -62.90 10.97 -20.07
CA VAL A 130 -61.90 9.95 -20.40
C VAL A 130 -60.73 10.57 -21.17
N ALA A 131 -61.00 11.42 -22.16
CA ALA A 131 -59.96 12.07 -22.95
C ALA A 131 -59.06 12.99 -22.10
N LYS A 132 -59.63 13.67 -21.10
CA LYS A 132 -58.87 14.46 -20.13
C LYS A 132 -57.96 13.57 -19.27
N GLU A 133 -58.47 12.45 -18.76
CA GLU A 133 -57.69 11.51 -17.95
C GLU A 133 -56.50 10.95 -18.75
N VAL A 134 -56.73 10.52 -20.00
CA VAL A 134 -55.65 10.01 -20.88
C VAL A 134 -54.59 11.09 -21.13
N LYS A 135 -54.99 12.36 -21.28
CA LYS A 135 -54.06 13.47 -21.44
C LYS A 135 -53.23 13.71 -20.18
N GLU A 136 -53.82 13.60 -19.00
CA GLU A 136 -53.13 13.74 -17.71
C GLU A 136 -52.12 12.60 -17.50
N VAL A 137 -52.53 11.34 -17.75
CA VAL A 137 -51.62 10.18 -17.75
C VAL A 137 -50.48 10.37 -18.74
N SER A 138 -50.77 10.90 -19.93
CA SER A 138 -49.71 11.15 -20.92
C SER A 138 -48.70 12.19 -20.44
N LEU A 139 -49.12 13.23 -19.71
CA LEU A 139 -48.20 14.21 -19.13
C LEU A 139 -47.29 13.58 -18.07
N GLU A 140 -47.83 12.69 -17.25
CA GLU A 140 -47.07 11.96 -16.24
C GLU A 140 -46.04 11.02 -16.87
N VAL A 141 -46.42 10.28 -17.91
CA VAL A 141 -45.51 9.41 -18.68
C VAL A 141 -44.37 10.21 -19.31
N ASP A 142 -44.64 11.42 -19.82
CA ASP A 142 -43.60 12.32 -20.37
C ASP A 142 -42.59 12.71 -19.29
N ALA A 143 -43.07 13.06 -18.09
CA ALA A 143 -42.22 13.42 -16.96
C ALA A 143 -41.35 12.25 -16.51
N ILE A 144 -41.92 11.04 -16.44
CA ILE A 144 -41.19 9.81 -16.10
C ILE A 144 -40.12 9.49 -17.16
N ALA A 145 -40.47 9.55 -18.45
CA ALA A 145 -39.53 9.28 -19.53
C ALA A 145 -38.33 10.25 -19.50
N HIS A 146 -38.57 11.54 -19.23
CA HIS A 146 -37.50 12.51 -19.05
C HIS A 146 -36.64 12.25 -17.81
N ASP A 147 -37.22 11.78 -16.70
CA ASP A 147 -36.45 11.42 -15.52
C ASP A 147 -35.56 10.18 -15.76
N VAL A 148 -36.08 9.19 -16.49
CA VAL A 148 -35.29 8.02 -16.93
C VAL A 148 -34.12 8.46 -17.79
N GLN A 149 -34.32 9.31 -18.79
CA GLN A 149 -33.23 9.83 -19.64
C GLN A 149 -32.14 10.53 -18.80
N ARG A 150 -32.53 11.39 -17.84
CA ARG A 150 -31.55 12.05 -16.95
C ARG A 150 -30.76 11.06 -16.10
N LYS A 151 -31.43 10.06 -15.53
CA LYS A 151 -30.78 9.03 -14.71
C LYS A 151 -29.81 8.19 -15.55
N VAL A 152 -30.21 7.81 -16.76
CA VAL A 152 -29.34 7.05 -17.68
C VAL A 152 -28.10 7.85 -18.04
N GLN A 153 -28.25 9.15 -18.37
CA GLN A 153 -27.11 10.03 -18.64
C GLN A 153 -26.15 10.11 -17.45
N PHE A 154 -26.67 10.27 -16.23
CA PHE A 154 -25.85 10.30 -15.01
C PHE A 154 -25.08 8.99 -14.79
N ILE A 155 -25.73 7.83 -14.97
CA ILE A 155 -25.07 6.52 -14.84
C ILE A 155 -24.00 6.38 -15.93
N ARG A 156 -24.27 6.80 -17.16
CA ARG A 156 -23.33 6.76 -18.27
C ARG A 156 -22.07 7.58 -17.99
N GLU A 157 -22.21 8.80 -17.48
CA GLU A 157 -21.07 9.64 -17.08
C GLU A 157 -20.26 8.98 -15.97
N THR A 158 -20.94 8.41 -14.96
CA THR A 158 -20.28 7.72 -13.84
C THR A 158 -19.49 6.49 -14.33
N LEU A 159 -20.10 5.68 -15.21
CA LEU A 159 -19.44 4.53 -15.81
C LEU A 159 -18.25 4.98 -16.66
N SER A 160 -18.41 5.98 -17.53
CA SER A 160 -17.31 6.48 -18.37
C SER A 160 -16.09 6.93 -17.54
N GLN A 161 -16.32 7.62 -16.42
CA GLN A 161 -15.24 8.00 -15.50
C GLN A 161 -14.57 6.78 -14.84
N GLY A 162 -15.34 5.74 -14.53
CA GLY A 162 -14.76 4.51 -13.99
C GLY A 162 -13.95 3.74 -15.03
N THR A 163 -14.39 3.69 -16.30
CA THR A 163 -13.65 3.03 -17.38
C THR A 163 -12.30 3.72 -17.62
N GLU A 164 -12.26 5.06 -17.58
CA GLU A 164 -11.02 5.84 -17.67
C GLU A 164 -10.05 5.49 -16.53
N LYS A 165 -10.54 5.44 -15.30
CA LYS A 165 -9.71 5.07 -14.13
C LYS A 165 -9.19 3.63 -14.22
N LEU A 166 -10.01 2.70 -14.72
CA LEU A 166 -9.59 1.31 -14.92
C LEU A 166 -8.54 1.19 -16.03
N ALA A 167 -8.60 2.00 -17.08
CA ALA A 167 -7.58 2.01 -18.12
C ALA A 167 -6.20 2.41 -17.58
N ILE A 168 -6.15 3.34 -16.60
CA ILE A 168 -4.90 3.70 -15.91
C ILE A 168 -4.34 2.49 -15.15
N VAL A 169 -5.18 1.78 -14.39
CA VAL A 169 -4.75 0.62 -13.59
C VAL A 169 -4.37 -0.57 -14.49
N ALA A 170 -5.11 -0.80 -15.57
CA ALA A 170 -4.81 -1.84 -16.55
C ALA A 170 -3.49 -1.55 -17.31
N GLY A 171 -3.19 -0.26 -17.52
CA GLY A 171 -1.94 0.20 -18.11
C GLY A 171 -0.78 0.33 -17.13
N MET A 172 -0.96 0.05 -15.82
CA MET A 172 0.15 0.04 -14.87
C MET A 172 1.13 -1.08 -15.22
N ASP A 173 2.36 -0.69 -15.53
CA ASP A 173 3.43 -1.61 -15.85
C ASP A 173 3.90 -2.34 -14.57
N MET A 174 3.71 -3.66 -14.57
CA MET A 174 4.16 -4.56 -13.49
C MET A 174 5.68 -4.65 -13.38
N THR A 175 6.41 -4.22 -14.41
CA THR A 175 7.88 -4.24 -14.45
C THR A 175 8.46 -3.44 -13.28
N SER A 176 7.89 -2.29 -12.94
CA SER A 176 8.35 -1.46 -11.81
C SER A 176 8.24 -2.17 -10.46
N ALA A 177 7.16 -2.94 -10.25
CA ALA A 177 6.97 -3.73 -9.04
C ALA A 177 8.00 -4.88 -8.96
N ILE A 178 8.25 -5.56 -10.09
CA ILE A 178 9.24 -6.62 -10.19
C ILE A 178 10.67 -6.07 -9.99
N GLU A 179 11.00 -4.93 -10.58
CA GLU A 179 12.29 -4.25 -10.39
C GLU A 179 12.53 -3.85 -8.94
N THR A 180 11.50 -3.33 -8.27
CA THR A 180 11.56 -2.98 -6.85
C THR A 180 11.85 -4.23 -6.01
N ARG A 181 11.23 -5.37 -6.33
CA ARG A 181 11.54 -6.66 -5.68
C ARG A 181 13.00 -7.06 -5.90
N LEU A 182 13.51 -7.00 -7.13
CA LEU A 182 14.90 -7.37 -7.43
C LEU A 182 15.91 -6.51 -6.67
N LYS A 183 15.68 -5.20 -6.59
CA LYS A 183 16.50 -4.28 -5.80
C LYS A 183 16.45 -4.59 -4.30
N LEU A 184 15.28 -4.98 -3.78
CA LEU A 184 15.16 -5.38 -2.38
C LEU A 184 15.89 -6.69 -2.09
N ASP A 185 15.83 -7.67 -2.99
CA ASP A 185 16.59 -8.91 -2.88
C ASP A 185 18.11 -8.62 -2.81
N GLU A 186 18.60 -7.70 -3.65
CA GLU A 186 19.99 -7.23 -3.64
C GLU A 186 20.36 -6.57 -2.29
N LEU A 187 19.55 -5.62 -1.81
CA LEU A 187 19.78 -4.94 -0.52
C LEU A 187 19.78 -5.92 0.67
N VAL A 188 18.92 -6.94 0.63
CA VAL A 188 18.90 -8.00 1.65
C VAL A 188 20.21 -8.79 1.64
N GLN A 189 20.71 -9.19 0.47
CA GLN A 189 21.99 -9.89 0.36
C GLN A 189 23.15 -9.02 0.87
N MET A 190 23.17 -7.74 0.51
CA MET A 190 24.17 -6.78 1.00
C MET A 190 24.15 -6.67 2.53
N MET A 191 22.97 -6.61 3.16
CA MET A 191 22.84 -6.57 4.63
C MET A 191 23.39 -7.84 5.31
N VAL A 192 23.15 -9.02 4.74
CA VAL A 192 23.68 -10.28 5.27
C VAL A 192 25.21 -10.29 5.22
N VAL A 193 25.79 -9.88 4.09
CA VAL A 193 27.25 -9.77 3.94
C VAL A 193 27.81 -8.77 4.95
N GLN A 194 27.24 -7.56 5.02
CA GLN A 194 27.70 -6.52 5.93
C GLN A 194 27.62 -6.94 7.41
N LYS A 195 26.57 -7.68 7.81
CA LYS A 195 26.44 -8.22 9.16
C LYS A 195 27.53 -9.24 9.48
N ASN A 196 27.84 -10.14 8.53
CA ASN A 196 28.89 -11.15 8.73
C ASN A 196 30.29 -10.52 8.80
N ASP A 197 30.56 -9.52 7.94
CA ASP A 197 31.81 -8.76 7.96
C ASP A 197 32.00 -8.04 9.29
N LEU A 198 30.96 -7.34 9.78
CA LEU A 198 31.01 -6.62 11.04
C LEU A 198 31.15 -7.58 12.24
N SER A 199 30.52 -8.75 12.21
CA SER A 199 30.72 -9.79 13.22
C SER A 199 32.17 -10.29 13.26
N THR A 200 32.80 -10.43 12.09
CA THR A 200 34.21 -10.86 11.97
C THR A 200 35.13 -9.77 12.51
N GLN A 201 34.93 -8.52 12.10
CA GLN A 201 35.71 -7.37 12.61
C GLN A 201 35.61 -7.23 14.13
N MET A 202 34.42 -7.41 14.71
CA MET A 202 34.25 -7.38 16.16
C MET A 202 34.98 -8.51 16.87
N HIS A 203 35.04 -9.70 16.27
CA HIS A 203 35.83 -10.81 16.80
C HIS A 203 37.33 -10.47 16.80
N ASP A 204 37.84 -9.89 15.71
CA ASP A 204 39.25 -9.48 15.61
C ASP A 204 39.60 -8.42 16.66
N ILE A 205 38.74 -7.41 16.85
CA ILE A 205 38.95 -6.38 17.89
C ILE A 205 38.93 -7.03 19.29
N ALA A 206 38.01 -7.96 19.56
CA ALA A 206 37.97 -8.65 20.85
C ALA A 206 39.25 -9.43 21.12
N GLN A 207 39.84 -10.08 20.11
CA GLN A 207 41.14 -10.75 20.22
C GLN A 207 42.28 -9.78 20.52
N VAL A 208 42.32 -8.62 19.83
CA VAL A 208 43.32 -7.57 20.09
C VAL A 208 43.23 -7.06 21.53
N ILE A 209 42.01 -6.83 22.03
CA ILE A 209 41.79 -6.38 23.40
C ILE A 209 42.25 -7.43 24.43
N GLN A 210 41.97 -8.71 24.19
CA GLN A 210 42.45 -9.80 25.05
C GLN A 210 43.97 -9.87 25.07
N HIS A 211 44.61 -9.69 23.91
CA HIS A 211 46.07 -9.64 23.81
C HIS A 211 46.66 -8.47 24.61
N ILE A 212 46.12 -7.26 24.43
CA ILE A 212 46.50 -6.07 25.19
C ILE A 212 46.34 -6.30 26.70
N ALA A 213 45.20 -6.84 27.14
CA ALA A 213 44.95 -7.12 28.55
C ALA A 213 45.96 -8.12 29.13
N SER A 214 46.33 -9.16 28.36
CA SER A 214 47.34 -10.14 28.75
C SER A 214 48.74 -9.54 28.85
N GLU A 215 49.13 -8.69 27.90
CA GLU A 215 50.44 -8.01 27.93
C GLU A 215 50.55 -7.10 29.15
N ILE A 216 49.53 -6.29 29.42
CA ILE A 216 49.47 -5.39 30.58
C ILE A 216 49.56 -6.18 31.89
N ALA A 217 48.83 -7.29 32.00
CA ALA A 217 48.87 -8.14 33.19
C ALA A 217 50.29 -8.70 33.41
N ASN A 218 50.99 -9.09 32.34
CA ASN A 218 52.36 -9.58 32.42
C ASN A 218 53.33 -8.49 32.87
N TYR A 219 53.23 -7.27 32.33
CA TYR A 219 54.05 -6.12 32.77
C TYR A 219 53.81 -5.75 34.24
N THR A 220 52.55 -5.75 34.67
CA THR A 220 52.20 -5.51 36.09
C THR A 220 52.86 -6.54 37.00
N HIS A 221 52.91 -7.80 36.56
CA HIS A 221 53.51 -8.90 37.31
C HIS A 221 55.05 -8.83 37.37
N VAL A 222 55.69 -8.26 36.34
CA VAL A 222 57.13 -8.00 36.29
C VAL A 222 57.49 -6.83 37.22
N ILE A 223 56.75 -5.71 37.16
CA ILE A 223 56.97 -4.54 38.02
C ILE A 223 56.76 -4.88 39.49
N ALA A 224 55.78 -5.72 39.82
CA ALA A 224 55.54 -6.16 41.20
C ALA A 224 56.64 -7.07 41.78
N ARG A 225 57.54 -7.60 40.93
CA ARG A 225 58.66 -8.48 41.33
C ARG A 225 60.03 -7.78 41.32
N SER A 226 60.13 -6.58 40.75
CA SER A 226 61.35 -5.75 40.68
C SER A 226 61.43 -4.77 41.84
#